data_AF-A0A3M1HBT2-F1
#
_entry.id   AF-A0A3M1HBT2-F1
#
_cell.length_a   1.000
_cell.length_b   1.000
_cell.length_c   1.000
_cell.angle_alpha   90.00
_cell.angle_beta   90.00
_cell.angle_gamma   90.00
#
_symmetry.space_group_name_H-M   'P 1'
#
loop_
_entity.id
_entity.type
_entity.pdbx_description
1 polymer ?
#
loop_
_entity_poly.entity_id
_entity_poly.type
_entity_poly.pdbx_seq_one_letter_code
_entity_poly.pdbx_strand_id
1 'polypeptide(L)'
;MSLPLNWRRIPYRYRLEGTECTNCNTAYFPPRSICPKCRRHGNLVKKAFKGTGRVVTYSRVDVPPIGFEKEAPYYIAVIELDEGTRLTAQVSGVDSLETGMRVKAVFRKIQQEDPEGLIHYGFKFVPMSS
;
A
#
# COMPACT_ATOMS: atom_id res chain seq x y z
N MET A 1 16.77 -1.12 -3.70
CA MET A 1 16.43 -0.53 -2.38
C MET A 1 17.33 -1.20 -1.35
N SER A 2 18.14 -0.46 -0.57
CA SER A 2 19.14 -1.11 0.29
C SER A 2 18.51 -2.07 1.32
N LEU A 3 19.22 -3.16 1.64
CA LEU A 3 18.79 -4.21 2.59
C LEU A 3 18.29 -3.64 3.93
N PRO A 4 18.99 -2.70 4.59
CA PRO A 4 18.53 -2.15 5.87
C PRO A 4 17.22 -1.37 5.74
N LEU A 5 17.02 -0.67 4.62
CA LEU A 5 15.76 0.04 4.37
C LEU A 5 14.63 -0.95 4.16
N ASN A 6 14.82 -2.02 3.38
CA ASN A 6 13.76 -3.02 3.19
C ASN A 6 13.37 -3.66 4.53
N TRP A 7 14.35 -4.07 5.34
CA TRP A 7 14.11 -4.68 6.65
C TRP A 7 13.27 -3.79 7.58
N ARG A 8 13.62 -2.49 7.71
CA ARG A 8 12.85 -1.54 8.55
C ARG A 8 11.41 -1.32 8.06
N ARG A 9 11.14 -1.58 6.78
CA ARG A 9 9.86 -1.33 6.12
C ARG A 9 8.94 -2.56 6.10
N ILE A 10 9.44 -3.74 6.49
CA ILE A 10 8.67 -4.99 6.57
C ILE A 10 7.34 -4.81 7.31
N PRO A 11 7.27 -4.18 8.51
CA PRO A 11 6.01 -4.10 9.25
C PRO A 11 4.86 -3.48 8.46
N TYR A 12 5.12 -2.37 7.77
CA TYR A 12 4.08 -1.69 7.00
C TYR A 12 3.88 -2.27 5.59
N ARG A 13 4.91 -2.89 4.99
CA ARG A 13 4.77 -3.56 3.69
C ARG A 13 4.08 -4.91 3.77
N TYR A 14 4.29 -5.65 4.86
CA TYR A 14 3.83 -7.04 4.97
C TYR A 14 2.52 -7.13 5.73
N ARG A 15 2.36 -6.30 6.78
CA ARG A 15 1.24 -6.37 7.72
C ARG A 15 0.36 -5.12 7.72
N LEU A 16 0.59 -4.22 6.76
CA LEU A 16 -0.09 -2.92 6.68
C LEU A 16 -0.10 -2.18 8.03
N GLU A 17 0.99 -2.22 8.79
CA GLU A 17 1.12 -1.47 10.04
C GLU A 17 1.45 0.01 9.76
N GLY A 18 0.55 0.93 10.10
CA GLY A 18 0.83 2.36 10.13
C GLY A 18 0.80 2.91 11.56
N THR A 19 0.41 4.17 11.69
CA THR A 19 0.24 4.81 12.99
C THR A 19 -1.09 5.55 13.10
N GLU A 20 -1.60 5.71 14.31
CA GLU A 20 -2.78 6.53 14.61
C GLU A 20 -2.47 7.47 15.75
N CYS A 21 -2.91 8.72 15.61
CA CYS A 21 -2.73 9.72 16.66
C CYS A 21 -3.90 9.62 17.65
N THR A 22 -3.63 9.25 18.89
CA THR A 22 -4.66 9.07 19.93
C THR A 22 -5.34 10.38 20.34
N ASN A 23 -4.71 11.54 20.09
CA ASN A 23 -5.31 12.85 20.36
C ASN A 23 -6.36 13.27 19.33
N CYS A 24 -6.22 12.88 18.06
CA CYS A 24 -7.07 13.38 16.96
C CYS A 24 -7.65 12.27 16.08
N ASN A 25 -7.50 11.02 16.50
CA ASN A 25 -7.99 9.80 15.84
C ASN A 25 -7.69 9.73 14.33
N THR A 26 -6.60 10.37 13.90
CA THR A 26 -6.20 10.36 12.49
C THR A 26 -5.19 9.25 12.28
N ALA A 27 -5.53 8.33 11.38
CA ALA A 27 -4.67 7.24 10.95
C ALA A 27 -3.74 7.70 9.81
N TYR A 28 -2.52 7.17 9.80
CA TYR A 28 -1.48 7.50 8.84
C TYR A 28 -0.84 6.22 8.30
N PHE A 29 -0.75 6.17 6.98
CA PHE A 29 0.00 5.16 6.26
C PHE A 29 0.79 5.82 5.11
N PRO A 30 2.11 5.58 4.96
CA PRO A 30 3.00 4.80 5.84
C PRO A 30 3.10 5.37 7.27
N PRO A 31 3.67 4.62 8.25
CA PRO A 31 3.78 5.07 9.63
C PRO A 31 4.62 6.36 9.73
N ARG A 32 4.14 7.30 10.54
CA ARG A 32 4.82 8.57 10.86
C ARG A 32 5.29 8.59 12.31
N SER A 33 6.35 9.36 12.58
CA SER A 33 6.85 9.64 13.92
C SER A 33 6.22 10.90 14.55
N ILE A 34 5.71 11.83 13.75
CA ILE A 34 5.11 13.09 14.20
C ILE A 34 3.76 13.27 13.51
N CYS A 35 2.72 13.62 14.29
CA CYS A 35 1.38 13.87 13.77
C CYS A 35 1.35 15.23 13.06
N PRO A 36 1.00 15.33 11.76
CA PRO A 36 0.89 16.62 11.08
C PRO A 36 -0.15 17.57 11.69
N LYS A 37 -1.25 17.04 12.26
CA LYS A 37 -2.32 17.85 12.87
C LYS A 37 -1.94 18.38 14.25
N CYS A 38 -1.54 17.49 15.16
CA CYS A 38 -1.23 17.83 16.55
C CYS A 38 0.24 18.22 16.79
N ARG A 39 1.12 17.99 15.81
CA ARG A 39 2.57 18.20 15.88
C ARG A 39 3.16 17.52 17.12
N ARG A 40 3.92 18.26 17.93
CA ARG A 40 4.59 17.79 19.15
C ARG A 40 3.62 17.27 20.22
N HIS A 41 2.35 17.69 20.19
CA HIS A 41 1.33 17.23 21.13
C HIS A 41 0.69 15.90 20.71
N GLY A 42 0.93 15.45 19.48
CA GLY A 42 0.34 14.22 18.98
C GLY A 42 1.02 12.99 19.53
N ASN A 43 0.25 12.10 20.14
CA ASN A 43 0.71 10.79 20.58
C ASN A 43 0.37 9.73 19.52
N LEU A 44 1.37 9.34 18.72
CA LEU A 44 1.21 8.34 17.66
C LEU A 44 1.49 6.93 18.18
N VAL A 45 0.51 6.05 18.05
CA VAL A 45 0.62 4.62 18.39
C VAL A 45 0.58 3.77 17.12
N LYS A 46 1.13 2.55 17.17
CA LYS A 46 1.08 1.61 16.04
C LYS A 46 -0.36 1.16 15.81
N LYS A 47 -0.75 1.05 14.53
CA LYS A 47 -2.08 0.58 14.11
C LYS A 47 -1.93 -0.41 12.97
N ALA A 48 -2.49 -1.61 13.12
CA ALA A 48 -2.66 -2.55 12.02
C ALA A 48 -3.95 -2.22 11.27
N PHE A 49 -3.86 -2.04 9.96
CA PHE A 49 -5.02 -1.78 9.12
C PHE A 49 -5.61 -3.10 8.62
N LYS A 50 -6.94 -3.18 8.49
CA LYS A 50 -7.67 -4.36 7.97
C LYS A 50 -7.32 -4.67 6.53
N GLY A 51 -6.82 -3.67 5.79
CA GLY A 51 -6.44 -3.81 4.38
C GLY A 51 -7.63 -3.84 3.43
N THR A 52 -8.82 -3.45 3.87
CA THR A 52 -9.99 -3.25 3.02
C THR A 52 -10.15 -1.77 2.69
N GLY A 53 -10.63 -1.46 1.49
CA GLY A 53 -10.78 -0.10 1.04
C GLY A 53 -11.51 0.02 -0.29
N ARG A 54 -11.50 1.23 -0.85
CA ARG A 54 -12.08 1.53 -2.16
C ARG A 54 -11.09 2.25 -3.07
N VAL A 55 -11.19 1.98 -4.37
CA VAL A 55 -10.43 2.70 -5.40
C VAL A 55 -10.92 4.15 -5.46
N VAL A 56 -10.01 5.11 -5.27
CA VAL A 56 -10.29 6.54 -5.40
C VAL A 56 -10.04 7.02 -6.83
N THR A 57 -8.94 6.54 -7.42
CA THR A 57 -8.56 6.80 -8.81
C THR A 57 -7.54 5.74 -9.22
N TYR A 58 -7.40 5.51 -10.53
CA TYR A 58 -6.50 4.51 -11.07
C TYR A 58 -5.93 4.93 -12.43
N SER A 59 -4.83 4.28 -12.81
CA SER A 59 -4.25 4.36 -14.14
C SER A 59 -3.86 2.97 -14.61
N ARG A 60 -4.08 2.70 -15.90
CA ARG A 60 -3.60 1.50 -16.57
C ARG A 60 -2.21 1.78 -17.12
N VAL A 61 -1.26 0.94 -16.77
CA VAL A 61 0.13 1.02 -17.24
C VAL A 61 0.33 -0.03 -18.31
N ASP A 62 0.28 0.39 -19.58
CA ASP A 62 0.53 -0.48 -20.73
C ASP A 62 2.01 -0.58 -21.08
N VAL A 63 2.78 0.50 -20.86
CA VAL A 63 4.24 0.53 -21.08
C VAL A 63 4.93 0.70 -19.73
N PRO A 64 5.37 -0.39 -19.09
CA PRO A 64 5.91 -0.36 -17.74
C PRO A 64 7.40 0.05 -17.74
N PRO A 65 7.91 0.50 -16.58
CA PRO A 65 9.34 0.65 -16.39
C PRO A 65 10.05 -0.71 -16.38
N ILE A 66 11.38 -0.67 -16.51
CA ILE A 66 12.23 -1.87 -16.49
C ILE A 66 12.01 -2.67 -15.21
N GLY A 67 11.86 -3.99 -15.35
CA GLY A 67 11.62 -4.94 -14.26
C GLY A 67 10.12 -5.23 -13.99
N PHE A 68 9.21 -4.55 -14.67
CA PHE A 68 7.76 -4.76 -14.59
C PHE A 68 7.13 -5.21 -15.91
N GLU A 69 7.95 -5.56 -16.90
CA GLU A 69 7.52 -5.93 -18.26
C GLU A 69 6.56 -7.13 -18.24
N LYS A 70 6.81 -8.09 -17.35
CA LYS A 70 5.97 -9.30 -17.19
C LYS A 70 4.63 -9.05 -16.51
N GLU A 71 4.44 -7.86 -15.93
CA GLU A 71 3.18 -7.49 -15.28
C GLU A 71 2.28 -6.64 -16.18
N ALA A 72 2.76 -6.20 -17.35
CA ALA A 72 1.96 -5.37 -18.23
C ALA A 72 0.89 -6.16 -19.00
N PRO A 73 -0.32 -5.59 -19.20
CA PRO A 73 -0.79 -4.35 -18.58
C PRO A 73 -1.19 -4.57 -17.11
N TYR A 74 -0.94 -3.57 -16.25
CA TYR A 74 -1.41 -3.59 -14.86
C TYR A 74 -2.07 -2.28 -14.45
N TYR A 75 -2.91 -2.33 -13.42
CA TYR A 75 -3.49 -1.14 -12.81
C TYR A 75 -2.71 -0.70 -11.59
N ILE A 76 -2.40 0.60 -11.51
CA ILE A 76 -1.98 1.26 -10.29
C ILE A 76 -3.11 2.16 -9.79
N ALA A 77 -3.41 2.12 -8.51
CA ALA A 77 -4.53 2.83 -7.93
C ALA A 77 -4.16 3.55 -6.63
N VAL A 78 -4.84 4.67 -6.39
CA VAL A 78 -4.95 5.26 -5.06
C VAL A 78 -6.14 4.61 -4.38
N ILE A 79 -5.90 4.01 -3.23
CA ILE A 79 -6.90 3.28 -2.45
C ILE A 79 -7.09 4.01 -1.14
N GLU A 80 -8.33 4.34 -0.83
CA GLU A 80 -8.72 4.80 0.50
C GLU A 80 -9.12 3.59 1.33
N LEU A 81 -8.32 3.30 2.37
CA LEU A 81 -8.64 2.26 3.34
C LEU A 81 -9.85 2.66 4.16
N ASP A 82 -10.58 1.68 4.69
CA ASP A 82 -11.79 1.93 5.51
C ASP A 82 -11.48 2.74 6.77
N GLU A 83 -10.25 2.68 7.27
CA GLU A 83 -9.77 3.48 8.39
C GLU A 83 -9.35 4.92 8.00
N GLY A 84 -9.58 5.34 6.76
CA GLY A 84 -9.53 6.74 6.32
C GLY A 84 -8.19 7.23 5.74
N THR A 85 -7.14 6.41 5.71
CA THR A 85 -5.87 6.76 5.05
C THR A 85 -5.87 6.34 3.59
N ARG A 86 -5.08 7.03 2.76
CA ARG A 86 -4.87 6.66 1.36
C ARG A 86 -3.48 6.10 1.14
N LEU A 87 -3.37 5.16 0.21
CA LEU A 87 -2.11 4.60 -0.24
C LEU A 87 -2.14 4.33 -1.74
N THR A 88 -0.96 4.18 -2.33
CA THR A 88 -0.82 3.79 -3.73
C THR A 88 -0.38 2.33 -3.80
N ALA A 89 -1.09 1.52 -4.58
CA ALA A 89 -0.75 0.12 -4.79
C ALA A 89 -1.20 -0.35 -6.18
N GLN A 90 -0.61 -1.43 -6.66
CA GLN A 90 -1.16 -2.12 -7.82
C GLN A 90 -2.44 -2.88 -7.45
N VAL A 91 -3.37 -2.96 -8.39
CA VAL A 91 -4.55 -3.82 -8.30
C VAL A 91 -4.40 -4.95 -9.31
N SER A 92 -4.62 -6.18 -8.86
CA SER A 92 -4.40 -7.42 -9.62
C SER A 92 -5.66 -8.28 -9.65
N GLY A 93 -5.73 -9.20 -10.61
CA GLY A 93 -6.88 -10.10 -10.76
C GLY A 93 -8.14 -9.39 -11.28
N VAL A 94 -7.97 -8.38 -12.13
CA VAL A 94 -9.03 -7.62 -12.78
C VAL A 94 -8.69 -7.34 -14.23
N ASP A 95 -9.68 -7.43 -15.11
CA ASP A 95 -9.57 -6.99 -16.50
C ASP A 95 -9.87 -5.48 -16.62
N SER A 96 -10.82 -5.00 -15.81
CA SER A 96 -11.19 -3.60 -15.69
C SER A 96 -11.26 -3.18 -14.23
N LEU A 97 -10.85 -1.93 -13.97
CA LEU A 97 -10.91 -1.31 -12.66
C LEU A 97 -11.80 -0.08 -12.75
N GLU A 98 -12.53 0.22 -11.69
CA GLU A 98 -13.44 1.37 -11.63
C GLU A 98 -13.26 2.14 -10.31
N THR A 99 -13.53 3.45 -10.35
CA THR A 99 -13.59 4.27 -9.13
C THR A 99 -14.72 3.79 -8.24
N GLY A 100 -14.47 3.68 -6.94
CA GLY A 100 -15.41 3.17 -5.94
C GLY A 100 -15.35 1.66 -5.74
N MET A 101 -14.67 0.90 -6.61
CA MET A 101 -14.56 -0.56 -6.49
C MET A 101 -13.97 -0.96 -5.13
N ARG A 102 -14.61 -1.94 -4.47
CA ARG A 102 -14.16 -2.50 -3.19
C ARG A 102 -13.00 -3.46 -3.40
N VAL A 103 -11.94 -3.25 -2.63
CA VAL A 103 -10.70 -4.01 -2.76
C VAL A 103 -10.15 -4.42 -1.40
N LYS A 104 -9.40 -5.52 -1.38
CA LYS A 104 -8.68 -6.02 -0.21
C LYS A 104 -7.20 -6.23 -0.51
N ALA A 105 -6.36 -5.94 0.47
CA ALA A 105 -4.92 -6.13 0.41
C ALA A 105 -4.57 -7.62 0.40
N VAL A 106 -3.58 -7.98 -0.40
CA VAL A 106 -3.00 -9.33 -0.48
C VAL A 106 -1.49 -9.25 -0.50
N PHE A 107 -0.83 -10.20 0.16
CA PHE A 107 0.62 -10.29 0.16
C PHE A 107 1.14 -10.85 -1.16
N ARG A 108 2.06 -10.14 -1.82
CA ARG A 108 2.59 -10.47 -3.14
C ARG A 108 4.07 -10.10 -3.27
N LYS A 109 4.76 -10.75 -4.19
CA LYS A 109 6.03 -10.27 -4.74
C LYS A 109 5.75 -8.95 -5.48
N ILE A 110 6.50 -7.90 -5.13
CA ILE A 110 6.39 -6.58 -5.74
C ILE A 110 7.47 -6.38 -6.79
N GLN A 111 8.70 -6.77 -6.47
CA GLN A 111 9.84 -6.62 -7.39
C GLN A 111 10.96 -7.58 -6.97
N GLN A 112 11.86 -7.86 -7.89
CA GLN A 112 13.18 -8.43 -7.61
C GLN A 112 14.20 -7.55 -8.31
N GLU A 113 15.32 -7.25 -7.63
CA GLU A 113 16.33 -6.32 -8.16
C GLU A 113 17.05 -6.91 -9.38
N ASP A 114 17.61 -8.11 -9.21
CA ASP A 114 18.29 -8.90 -10.23
C ASP A 114 18.14 -10.41 -9.87
N PRO A 115 18.56 -11.36 -10.72
CA PRO A 115 18.36 -12.79 -10.47
C PRO A 115 18.93 -13.30 -9.13
N GLU A 116 19.99 -12.67 -8.62
CA GLU A 116 20.66 -13.02 -7.35
C GLU A 116 20.27 -12.06 -6.20
N GLY A 117 19.62 -10.96 -6.55
CA GLY A 117 19.24 -9.88 -5.64
C GLY A 117 18.00 -10.16 -4.79
N LEU A 118 17.70 -9.21 -3.91
CA LEU A 118 16.64 -9.35 -2.93
C LEU A 118 15.25 -9.36 -3.60
N ILE A 119 14.41 -10.29 -3.15
CA ILE A 119 12.98 -10.29 -3.48
C ILE A 119 12.24 -9.34 -2.53
N HIS A 120 11.63 -8.30 -3.09
CA HIS A 120 10.79 -7.35 -2.36
C HIS A 120 9.36 -7.86 -2.34
N TYR A 121 8.88 -8.27 -1.17
CA TYR A 121 7.47 -8.53 -0.94
C TYR A 121 6.76 -7.29 -0.39
N GLY A 122 5.44 -7.28 -0.51
CA GLY A 122 4.58 -6.23 -0.02
C GLY A 122 3.11 -6.55 -0.29
N PHE A 123 2.28 -5.51 -0.33
CA PHE A 123 0.87 -5.64 -0.67
C PHE A 123 0.59 -5.22 -2.11
N LYS A 124 -0.25 -5.99 -2.78
CA LYS A 124 -1.10 -5.54 -3.90
C LYS A 124 -2.55 -5.57 -3.40
N PHE A 125 -3.49 -5.10 -4.20
CA PHE A 125 -4.91 -5.23 -3.92
C PHE A 125 -5.59 -6.13 -4.95
N VAL A 126 -6.68 -6.74 -4.55
CA VAL A 126 -7.60 -7.52 -5.42
C VAL A 126 -9.03 -7.06 -5.12
N PRO A 127 -9.97 -7.20 -6.06
CA PRO A 127 -11.39 -7.00 -5.78
C PRO A 127 -11.84 -7.85 -4.59
N MET A 128 -12.68 -7.26 -3.76
CA MET A 128 -13.50 -8.08 -2.87
C MET A 128 -14.58 -8.70 -3.75
N SER A 129 -14.58 -10.03 -3.88
CA SER A 129 -15.77 -10.75 -4.35
C SER A 129 -16.95 -10.29 -3.51
N SER A 130 -18.03 -9.83 -4.17
CA SER A 130 -19.32 -9.56 -3.52
C SER A 130 -19.82 -10.78 -2.75
#